data_AF-A0A329T306-F1
#
_entry.id   AF-A0A329T306-F1
#
_cell.length_a   1.000
_cell.length_b   1.000
_cell.length_c   1.000
_cell.angle_alpha   90.00
_cell.angle_beta   90.00
_cell.angle_gamma   90.00
#
_symmetry.space_group_name_H-M   'P 1'
#
loop_
_entity.id
_entity.type
_entity.pdbx_description
1 polymer ?
#
loop_
_entity_poly.entity_id
_entity_poly.type
_entity_poly.pdbx_seq_one_letter_code
_entity_poly.pdbx_strand_id
1 'polypeptide(L)'
;MSLGFLTESALVPSKAKEIKVDAKSLVDLKAVVFQKDHERKRRLQDALTAENDGETSALRLGKYAHLRGGSKRRKRLDEDRVGKKHRNKGVEARSRCDEEAKAKDAPDEDDDEAWSKKSAAMLRKKAKLYEEMANNGGGRDYLKGECLVDFEAKKNMIEVTGFGEKTMLEITDEFGRSRNVATDSDEFAAFLETQQPSERLRDETKGGEGHADGGSFVVSQWEKRLKSTEKRHLKEVHERATLAQSLVHSSSSGAVDKKTRKQLRLERLRKQREEVAESSESTAATNTVADSVASEKATDFLNQLSSFM
;
A
#
# COMPACT_ATOMS: atom_id res chain seq x y z
N MET A 1 -22.65 -33.53 9.81
CA MET A 1 -21.44 -33.51 10.66
C MET A 1 -20.76 -32.17 10.46
N SER A 2 -20.90 -31.23 11.39
CA SER A 2 -20.33 -29.88 11.25
C SER A 2 -18.83 -29.90 11.54
N LEU A 3 -18.04 -29.53 10.53
CA LEU A 3 -16.59 -29.39 10.62
C LEU A 3 -16.29 -28.13 11.45
N GLY A 4 -16.00 -28.31 12.75
CA GLY A 4 -15.64 -27.21 13.64
C GLY A 4 -14.35 -26.53 13.18
N PHE A 5 -14.38 -25.21 13.06
CA PHE A 5 -13.22 -24.38 12.71
C PHE A 5 -12.05 -24.67 13.66
N LEU A 6 -10.98 -25.22 13.11
CA LEU A 6 -9.69 -25.39 13.78
C LEU A 6 -9.13 -24.00 14.10
N THR A 7 -9.32 -23.53 15.34
CA THR A 7 -8.66 -22.30 15.81
C THR A 7 -7.15 -22.52 15.82
N GLU A 8 -6.39 -21.55 15.31
CA GLU A 8 -4.92 -21.58 15.16
C GLU A 8 -4.15 -21.96 16.44
N SER A 9 -4.78 -21.81 17.61
CA SER A 9 -4.28 -22.27 18.92
C SER A 9 -4.17 -23.80 19.06
N ALA A 10 -4.86 -24.59 18.23
CA ALA A 10 -4.72 -26.05 18.20
C ALA A 10 -3.51 -26.54 17.39
N LEU A 11 -2.91 -25.67 16.57
CA LEU A 11 -1.72 -25.98 15.77
C LEU A 11 -0.40 -25.79 16.53
N VAL A 12 -0.42 -25.12 17.68
CA VAL A 12 0.77 -24.93 18.51
C VAL A 12 0.82 -26.02 19.57
N PRO A 13 1.82 -26.92 19.56
CA PRO A 13 1.97 -27.95 20.59
C PRO A 13 2.06 -27.30 21.97
N SER A 14 1.15 -27.64 22.88
CA SER A 14 1.13 -27.10 24.26
C SER A 14 2.37 -27.47 25.08
N LYS A 15 3.14 -28.47 24.64
CA LYS A 15 4.40 -28.89 25.24
C LYS A 15 5.51 -28.75 24.20
N ALA A 16 6.46 -27.86 24.46
CA ALA A 16 7.67 -27.72 23.65
C ALA A 16 8.46 -29.04 23.70
N LYS A 17 8.62 -29.69 22.54
CA LYS A 17 9.52 -30.84 22.42
C LYS A 17 10.95 -30.32 22.40
N GLU A 18 11.81 -30.87 23.25
CA GLU A 18 13.24 -30.57 23.23
C GLU A 18 13.81 -31.01 21.88
N ILE A 19 14.31 -30.06 21.11
CA ILE A 19 14.99 -30.33 19.84
C ILE A 19 16.40 -30.77 20.21
N LYS A 20 16.69 -32.07 20.05
CA LYS A 20 18.05 -32.59 20.21
C LYS A 20 18.90 -32.08 19.05
N VAL A 21 19.75 -31.09 19.32
CA VAL A 21 20.69 -30.55 18.34
C VAL A 21 22.01 -31.31 18.46
N ASP A 22 22.47 -31.90 17.36
CA ASP A 22 23.74 -32.61 17.33
C ASP A 22 24.92 -31.64 17.58
N ALA A 23 25.95 -32.12 18.27
CA ALA A 23 27.15 -31.32 18.56
C ALA A 23 27.80 -30.77 17.27
N LYS A 24 27.74 -31.52 16.17
CA LYS A 24 28.22 -31.08 14.84
C LYS A 24 27.43 -29.87 14.31
N SER A 25 26.10 -29.90 14.45
CA SER A 25 25.22 -28.79 14.02
C SER A 25 25.52 -27.50 14.80
N LEU A 26 25.83 -27.61 16.09
CA LEU A 26 26.26 -26.46 16.89
C LEU A 26 27.61 -25.89 16.44
N VAL A 27 28.57 -26.74 16.05
CA VAL A 27 29.87 -26.31 15.53
C VAL A 27 29.71 -25.65 14.15
N ASP A 28 28.91 -26.23 13.26
CA ASP A 28 28.65 -25.68 11.93
C ASP A 28 27.93 -24.32 12.03
N LEU A 29 26.94 -24.20 12.93
CA LEU A 29 26.27 -22.92 13.19
C LEU A 29 27.24 -21.88 13.73
N LYS A 30 28.14 -22.25 14.66
CA LYS A 30 29.18 -21.35 15.15
C LYS A 30 30.13 -20.92 14.03
N ALA A 31 30.48 -21.81 13.11
CA ALA A 31 31.33 -21.48 11.96
C ALA A 31 30.63 -20.47 11.02
N VAL A 32 29.35 -20.67 10.72
CA VAL A 32 28.56 -19.74 9.90
C VAL A 32 28.41 -18.37 10.58
N VAL A 33 28.14 -18.35 11.89
CA VAL A 33 28.05 -17.11 12.66
C VAL A 33 29.39 -16.38 12.65
N PHE A 34 30.50 -17.10 12.88
CA PHE A 34 31.84 -16.54 12.84
C PHE A 34 32.19 -15.96 11.45
N GLN A 35 31.83 -16.68 10.38
CA GLN A 35 32.01 -16.21 9.00
C GLN A 35 31.21 -14.93 8.72
N LYS A 36 29.94 -14.87 9.15
CA LYS A 36 29.10 -13.67 9.00
C LYS A 36 29.60 -12.50 9.84
N ASP A 37 30.06 -12.74 11.05
CA ASP A 37 30.64 -11.70 11.90
C ASP A 37 31.95 -11.16 11.32
N HIS A 38 32.79 -12.04 10.76
CA HIS A 38 34.00 -11.64 10.07
C HIS A 38 33.70 -10.81 8.80
N GLU A 39 32.72 -11.25 8.01
CA GLU A 39 32.26 -10.52 6.83
C GLU A 39 31.68 -9.14 7.20
N ARG A 40 30.93 -9.06 8.29
CA ARG A 40 30.43 -7.78 8.83
C ARG A 40 31.57 -6.86 9.27
N LYS A 41 32.58 -7.39 9.96
CA LYS A 41 33.78 -6.61 10.35
C LYS A 41 34.55 -6.11 9.14
N ARG A 42 34.72 -6.95 8.11
CA ARG A 42 35.36 -6.56 6.85
C ARG A 42 34.61 -5.42 6.16
N ARG A 43 33.29 -5.56 5.98
CA ARG A 43 32.44 -4.49 5.41
C ARG A 43 32.52 -3.18 6.20
N LEU A 44 32.64 -3.26 7.53
CA LEU A 44 32.77 -2.09 8.38
C LEU A 44 34.15 -1.42 8.22
N GLN A 45 35.23 -2.20 8.08
CA GLN A 45 36.55 -1.67 7.74
C GLN A 45 36.61 -1.07 6.33
N ASP A 46 36.02 -1.74 5.34
CA ASP A 46 35.93 -1.22 3.97
C ASP A 46 35.15 0.11 3.93
N ALA A 47 34.07 0.22 4.71
CA ALA A 47 33.31 1.46 4.84
C ALA A 47 34.10 2.58 5.54
N LEU A 48 34.95 2.25 6.52
CA LEU A 48 35.79 3.22 7.23
C LEU A 48 36.99 3.67 6.38
N THR A 49 37.50 2.81 5.51
CA THR A 49 38.68 3.10 4.66
C THR A 49 38.29 3.78 3.34
N ALA A 50 37.03 3.68 2.91
CA ALA A 50 36.50 4.37 1.73
C ALA A 50 36.26 5.88 1.91
N GLU A 51 36.67 6.51 3.03
CA GLU A 51 36.42 7.93 3.32
C GLU A 51 37.40 8.94 2.70
N ASN A 52 38.37 8.53 1.87
CA ASN A 52 39.36 9.49 1.32
C ASN A 52 39.17 9.91 -0.15
N ASP A 53 38.27 9.31 -0.91
CA ASP A 53 38.09 9.64 -2.34
C ASP A 53 36.67 10.15 -2.64
N GLY A 54 36.50 11.48 -2.55
CA GLY A 54 35.47 12.21 -3.29
C GLY A 54 34.18 12.57 -2.53
N GLU A 55 33.76 13.81 -2.72
CA GLU A 55 32.67 14.58 -2.09
C GLU A 55 31.24 14.01 -2.26
N THR A 56 31.08 12.74 -2.60
CA THR A 56 29.77 12.08 -2.85
C THR A 56 29.40 11.00 -1.83
N SER A 57 30.22 10.77 -0.79
CA SER A 57 30.08 9.62 0.12
C SER A 57 28.95 9.73 1.17
N ALA A 58 28.46 10.94 1.47
CA ALA A 58 27.47 11.18 2.53
C ALA A 58 26.11 10.49 2.27
N LEU A 59 25.73 10.27 1.00
CA LEU A 59 24.47 9.60 0.64
C LEU A 59 24.56 8.07 0.69
N ARG A 60 25.77 7.48 0.68
CA ARG A 60 25.97 6.02 0.74
C ARG A 60 26.06 5.48 2.17
N LEU A 61 26.49 6.28 3.14
CA LEU A 61 26.60 5.85 4.55
C LEU A 61 25.26 5.53 5.23
N GLY A 62 24.13 6.02 4.70
CA GLY A 62 22.80 5.75 5.26
C GLY A 62 22.40 4.26 5.21
N LYS A 63 22.88 3.52 4.20
CA LYS A 63 22.51 2.10 4.01
C LYS A 63 23.10 1.16 5.06
N TYR A 64 24.09 1.58 5.84
CA TYR A 64 24.70 0.76 6.89
C TYR A 64 24.63 1.41 8.28
N ALA A 65 23.85 2.48 8.44
CA ALA A 65 23.67 3.18 9.71
C ALA A 65 23.13 2.27 10.84
N HIS A 66 22.31 1.28 10.48
CA HIS A 66 21.77 0.28 11.42
C HIS A 66 22.82 -0.74 11.89
N LEU A 67 23.95 -0.90 11.17
CA LEU A 67 25.06 -1.74 11.60
C LEU A 67 25.99 -1.03 12.60
N ARG A 68 25.89 0.30 12.69
CA ARG A 68 26.59 1.15 13.67
C ARG A 68 25.88 1.06 15.02
N GLY A 69 25.94 -0.12 15.63
CA GLY A 69 25.44 -0.34 16.98
C GLY A 69 26.16 0.59 17.95
N GLY A 70 25.42 1.54 18.52
CA GLY A 70 25.84 2.27 19.73
C GLY A 70 26.40 3.68 19.49
N SER A 71 25.52 4.68 19.52
CA SER A 71 25.85 5.96 20.16
C SER A 71 24.58 6.60 20.73
N LYS A 72 24.05 5.98 21.78
CA LYS A 72 23.23 6.70 22.77
C LYS A 72 24.20 7.53 23.60
N ARG A 73 24.51 8.78 23.20
CA ARG A 73 24.91 9.90 24.08
C ARG A 73 25.45 11.08 23.24
N ARG A 74 24.57 12.07 23.04
CA ARG A 74 24.91 13.48 23.28
C ARG A 74 23.61 14.24 23.52
N LYS A 75 23.11 14.16 24.75
CA LYS A 75 22.29 15.24 25.32
C LYS A 75 23.21 16.46 25.32
N ARG A 76 23.13 17.31 24.30
CA ARG A 76 23.62 18.67 24.41
C ARG A 76 22.61 19.43 25.27
N LEU A 77 23.14 20.03 26.32
CA LEU A 77 22.51 21.05 27.14
C LEU A 77 21.86 22.08 26.22
N ASP A 78 20.56 22.24 26.38
CA ASP A 78 19.79 23.39 25.91
C ASP A 78 18.85 23.76 27.05
N GLU A 79 19.48 24.07 28.19
CA GLU A 79 18.88 24.79 29.31
C GLU A 79 18.76 26.25 28.87
N ASP A 80 17.71 26.62 28.12
CA ASP A 80 17.29 28.04 28.09
C ASP A 80 15.92 28.36 27.46
N ARG A 81 14.94 27.45 27.49
CA ARG A 81 13.56 27.79 27.09
C ARG A 81 12.51 27.26 28.05
N VAL A 82 12.54 27.82 29.27
CA VAL A 82 11.41 27.85 30.19
C VAL A 82 10.20 28.49 29.47
N GLY A 83 9.11 27.74 29.32
CA GLY A 83 7.79 28.32 29.03
C GLY A 83 7.02 27.80 27.80
N LYS A 84 7.63 27.08 26.87
CA LYS A 84 6.87 26.49 25.75
C LYS A 84 6.44 25.07 26.12
N LYS A 85 5.16 24.97 26.51
CA LYS A 85 4.35 23.75 26.72
C LYS A 85 4.93 22.57 25.96
N HIS A 86 5.12 21.47 26.67
CA HIS A 86 5.71 20.20 26.24
C HIS A 86 4.96 19.62 25.01
N ARG A 87 5.14 20.22 23.84
CA ARG A 87 4.74 19.65 22.56
C ARG A 87 5.71 18.52 22.29
N ASN A 88 5.16 17.37 21.92
CA ASN A 88 5.93 16.18 21.59
C ASN A 88 6.91 16.50 20.47
N LYS A 89 8.18 16.79 20.80
CA LYS A 89 9.25 17.08 19.82
C LYS A 89 9.36 15.98 18.76
N GLY A 90 9.03 14.74 19.10
CA GLY A 90 8.99 13.62 18.17
C GLY A 90 7.88 13.68 17.12
N VAL A 91 6.82 14.47 17.33
CA VAL A 91 5.75 14.69 16.35
C VAL A 91 6.14 15.80 15.38
N GLU A 92 6.74 16.90 15.85
CA GLU A 92 7.23 17.96 14.95
C GLU A 92 8.38 17.46 14.07
N ALA A 93 9.28 16.61 14.59
CA ALA A 93 10.34 16.00 13.79
C ALA A 93 9.79 15.06 12.70
N ARG A 94 8.77 14.25 13.02
CA ARG A 94 8.08 13.40 12.03
C ARG A 94 7.31 14.23 11.02
N SER A 95 6.53 15.21 11.49
CA SER A 95 5.78 16.12 10.63
C SER A 95 6.68 16.92 9.68
N ARG A 96 7.86 17.34 10.13
CA ARG A 96 8.84 18.02 9.28
C ARG A 96 9.42 17.08 8.23
N CYS A 97 9.72 15.84 8.61
CA CYS A 97 10.22 14.82 7.69
C CYS A 97 9.16 14.44 6.64
N ASP A 98 7.90 14.30 7.05
CA ASP A 98 6.78 13.99 6.17
C ASP A 98 6.48 15.16 5.22
N GLU A 99 6.56 16.41 5.69
CA GLU A 99 6.42 17.60 4.84
C GLU A 99 7.61 17.75 3.87
N GLU A 100 8.84 17.45 4.28
CA GLU A 100 10.01 17.50 3.39
C GLU A 100 9.99 16.38 2.34
N ALA A 101 9.55 15.17 2.72
CA ALA A 101 9.31 14.07 1.78
C ALA A 101 8.21 14.44 0.79
N LYS A 102 7.13 15.06 1.26
CA LYS A 102 6.03 15.52 0.43
C LYS A 102 6.36 16.73 -0.45
N ALA A 103 7.31 17.57 -0.04
CA ALA A 103 7.84 18.66 -0.86
C ALA A 103 8.82 18.14 -1.93
N LYS A 104 9.55 17.05 -1.67
CA LYS A 104 10.35 16.34 -2.69
C LYS A 104 9.50 15.50 -3.64
N ASP A 105 8.34 15.02 -3.17
CA ASP A 105 7.31 14.35 -3.99
C ASP A 105 6.32 15.36 -4.61
N ALA A 106 6.58 16.67 -4.50
CA ALA A 106 5.83 17.64 -5.30
C ALA A 106 6.26 17.43 -6.76
N PRO A 107 5.33 17.12 -7.68
CA PRO A 107 5.67 16.92 -9.08
C PRO A 107 6.18 18.25 -9.64
N ASP A 108 7.49 18.33 -9.89
CA ASP A 108 8.02 19.34 -10.79
C ASP A 108 7.48 19.00 -12.19
N GLU A 109 7.09 20.01 -12.98
CA GLU A 109 6.38 19.80 -14.26
C GLU A 109 7.17 18.97 -15.30
N ASP A 110 8.46 18.71 -15.07
CA ASP A 110 9.33 17.83 -15.86
C ASP A 110 9.27 16.32 -15.45
N ASP A 111 8.67 15.98 -14.31
CA ASP A 111 8.63 14.60 -13.81
C ASP A 111 7.65 13.70 -14.55
N ASP A 112 6.63 14.27 -15.21
CA ASP A 112 5.67 13.49 -16.00
C ASP A 112 6.33 12.88 -17.24
N GLU A 113 7.24 13.62 -17.89
CA GLU A 113 8.03 13.10 -19.02
C GLU A 113 9.06 12.07 -18.55
N ALA A 114 9.73 12.33 -17.42
CA ALA A 114 10.66 11.39 -16.82
C ALA A 114 9.96 10.07 -16.40
N TRP A 115 8.75 10.17 -15.86
CA TRP A 115 7.92 9.03 -15.47
C TRP A 115 7.38 8.28 -16.68
N SER A 116 6.94 8.99 -17.73
CA SER A 116 6.54 8.41 -19.01
C SER A 116 7.69 7.63 -19.67
N LYS A 117 8.90 8.21 -19.69
CA LYS A 117 10.11 7.55 -20.23
C LYS A 117 10.50 6.31 -19.41
N LYS A 118 10.43 6.38 -18.09
CA LYS A 118 10.74 5.26 -17.18
C LYS A 118 9.71 4.14 -17.28
N SER A 119 8.42 4.48 -17.33
CA SER A 119 7.34 3.52 -17.48
C SER A 119 7.37 2.84 -18.86
N ALA A 120 7.64 3.60 -19.94
CA ALA A 120 7.84 3.04 -21.27
C ALA A 120 9.04 2.09 -21.34
N ALA A 121 10.17 2.43 -20.70
CA ALA A 121 11.32 1.55 -20.60
C ALA A 121 11.01 0.25 -19.82
N MET A 122 10.22 0.36 -18.75
CA MET A 122 9.77 -0.81 -17.98
C MET A 122 8.84 -1.71 -18.80
N LEU A 123 7.90 -1.12 -19.56
CA LEU A 123 7.01 -1.87 -20.44
C LEU A 123 7.77 -2.60 -21.54
N ARG A 124 8.78 -1.97 -22.15
CA ARG A 124 9.66 -2.66 -23.12
C ARG A 124 10.40 -3.85 -22.50
N LYS A 125 10.91 -3.71 -21.27
CA LYS A 125 11.53 -4.82 -20.54
C LYS A 125 10.54 -5.95 -20.25
N LYS A 126 9.31 -5.62 -19.84
CA LYS A 126 8.25 -6.62 -19.63
C LYS A 126 7.90 -7.33 -20.93
N ALA A 127 7.69 -6.59 -22.02
CA ALA A 127 7.41 -7.16 -23.34
C ALA A 127 8.52 -8.11 -23.79
N LYS A 128 9.80 -7.71 -23.65
CA LYS A 128 10.94 -8.57 -23.96
C LYS A 128 10.97 -9.83 -23.10
N LEU A 129 10.63 -9.76 -21.82
CA LEU A 129 10.57 -10.92 -20.94
C LEU A 129 9.43 -11.87 -21.34
N TYR A 130 8.27 -11.34 -21.74
CA TYR A 130 7.18 -12.17 -22.27
C TYR A 130 7.53 -12.81 -23.61
N GLU A 131 8.20 -12.08 -24.49
CA GLU A 131 8.70 -12.60 -25.76
C GLU A 131 9.77 -13.67 -25.54
N GLU A 132 10.67 -13.48 -24.58
CA GLU A 132 11.66 -14.48 -24.18
C GLU A 132 11.00 -15.71 -23.55
N MET A 133 9.97 -15.55 -22.70
CA MET A 133 9.21 -16.69 -22.18
C MET A 133 8.38 -17.38 -23.27
N ALA A 134 7.89 -16.65 -24.28
CA ALA A 134 7.18 -17.24 -25.41
C ALA A 134 8.14 -18.01 -26.34
N ASN A 135 9.32 -17.45 -26.60
CA ASN A 135 10.32 -18.05 -27.49
C ASN A 135 11.12 -19.16 -26.80
N ASN A 136 11.53 -18.99 -25.54
CA ASN A 136 12.27 -19.98 -24.75
C ASN A 136 11.33 -20.97 -24.02
N GLY A 137 10.05 -20.66 -23.88
CA GLY A 137 9.01 -21.60 -23.42
C GLY A 137 8.52 -22.55 -24.51
N GLY A 138 9.07 -22.44 -25.73
CA GLY A 138 8.86 -23.35 -26.86
C GLY A 138 9.58 -24.70 -26.74
N GLY A 139 9.96 -25.14 -25.54
CA GLY A 139 10.35 -26.51 -25.26
C GLY A 139 9.14 -27.46 -25.27
N ARG A 140 8.42 -27.49 -26.40
CA ARG A 140 7.23 -28.35 -26.62
C ARG A 140 7.54 -29.85 -26.49
N ASP A 141 8.82 -30.20 -26.51
CA ASP A 141 9.28 -31.59 -26.50
C ASP A 141 9.79 -32.10 -25.14
N TYR A 142 10.05 -31.22 -24.15
CA TYR A 142 10.63 -31.67 -22.87
C TYR A 142 9.63 -31.86 -21.71
N LEU A 143 8.39 -31.38 -21.83
CA LEU A 143 7.38 -31.54 -20.77
C LEU A 143 6.32 -32.62 -21.05
N LYS A 144 6.40 -33.29 -22.20
CA LYS A 144 5.43 -34.35 -22.57
C LYS A 144 5.59 -35.64 -21.75
N GLY A 145 6.64 -35.76 -20.94
CA GLY A 145 6.92 -36.94 -20.11
C GLY A 145 6.70 -36.79 -18.60
N GLU A 146 6.56 -35.57 -18.06
CA GLU A 146 6.54 -35.33 -16.60
C GLU A 146 5.30 -34.61 -16.07
N CYS A 147 4.38 -34.15 -16.93
CA CYS A 147 3.10 -33.63 -16.48
C CYS A 147 2.13 -34.79 -16.17
N LEU A 148 1.90 -35.05 -14.88
CA LEU A 148 0.92 -36.03 -14.38
C LEU A 148 -0.53 -35.78 -14.86
N VAL A 149 -0.78 -34.63 -15.48
CA VAL A 149 -2.08 -34.24 -16.04
C VAL A 149 -1.93 -34.10 -17.54
N ASP A 150 -2.55 -35.03 -18.27
CA ASP A 150 -2.58 -35.05 -19.72
C ASP A 150 -3.62 -34.03 -20.22
N PHE A 151 -3.18 -32.80 -20.51
CA PHE A 151 -4.09 -31.70 -20.87
C PHE A 151 -4.81 -31.94 -22.20
N GLU A 152 -4.23 -32.76 -23.10
CA GLU A 152 -4.89 -33.19 -24.34
C GLU A 152 -6.11 -34.08 -24.06
N ALA A 153 -6.01 -35.00 -23.08
CA ALA A 153 -7.14 -35.82 -22.65
C ALA A 153 -8.26 -34.98 -22.02
N LYS A 154 -7.91 -33.92 -21.27
CA LYS A 154 -8.90 -33.01 -20.66
C LYS A 154 -9.59 -32.09 -21.67
N LYS A 155 -8.89 -31.67 -22.73
CA LYS A 155 -9.50 -30.87 -23.80
C LYS A 155 -10.59 -31.66 -24.53
N ASN A 156 -10.37 -32.95 -24.78
CA ASN A 156 -11.34 -33.81 -25.45
C ASN A 156 -12.59 -34.10 -24.59
N MET A 157 -12.52 -33.99 -23.25
CA MET A 157 -13.72 -34.08 -22.40
C MET A 157 -14.61 -32.83 -22.47
N ILE A 158 -14.03 -31.66 -22.72
CA ILE A 158 -14.79 -30.39 -22.77
C ILE A 158 -15.57 -30.27 -24.09
N GLU A 159 -15.05 -30.85 -25.18
CA GLU A 159 -15.69 -30.80 -26.50
C GLU A 159 -16.94 -31.71 -26.60
N VAL A 160 -17.07 -32.72 -25.70
CA VAL A 160 -18.23 -33.63 -25.65
C VAL A 160 -19.36 -33.09 -24.76
N THR A 161 -19.09 -32.18 -23.83
CA THR A 161 -20.15 -31.38 -23.19
C THR A 161 -20.36 -30.10 -23.97
N GLY A 162 -21.13 -30.23 -25.04
CA GLY A 162 -21.60 -29.12 -25.85
C GLY A 162 -21.99 -27.93 -24.97
N PHE A 163 -21.42 -26.78 -25.32
CA PHE A 163 -21.83 -25.47 -24.84
C PHE A 163 -23.32 -25.27 -25.21
N GLY A 164 -24.23 -25.81 -24.40
CA GLY A 164 -25.54 -25.22 -24.25
C GLY A 164 -25.28 -23.82 -23.72
N GLU A 165 -25.67 -22.80 -24.46
CA GLU A 165 -25.62 -21.40 -24.06
C GLU A 165 -26.36 -21.24 -22.72
N LYS A 166 -25.64 -21.41 -21.62
CA LYS A 166 -26.18 -21.19 -20.28
C LYS A 166 -26.43 -19.70 -20.17
N THR A 167 -27.69 -19.33 -20.28
CA THR A 167 -28.17 -17.96 -20.11
C THR A 167 -27.77 -17.51 -18.71
N MET A 168 -26.74 -16.67 -18.62
CA MET A 168 -26.32 -16.07 -17.35
C MET A 168 -27.15 -14.82 -17.11
N LEU A 169 -27.73 -14.69 -15.92
CA LEU A 169 -28.42 -13.49 -15.48
C LEU A 169 -27.55 -12.71 -14.49
N GLU A 170 -27.51 -11.40 -14.66
CA GLU A 170 -26.81 -10.50 -13.75
C GLU A 170 -27.71 -10.25 -12.52
N ILE A 171 -27.24 -10.66 -11.34
CA ILE A 171 -27.91 -10.44 -10.07
C ILE A 171 -27.15 -9.35 -9.30
N THR A 172 -27.85 -8.27 -8.93
CA THR A 172 -27.33 -7.24 -8.03
C THR A 172 -27.71 -7.50 -6.58
N ASP A 173 -26.69 -7.58 -5.73
CA ASP A 173 -26.77 -7.71 -4.27
C ASP A 173 -27.19 -6.38 -3.60
N GLU A 174 -27.62 -6.42 -2.33
CA GLU A 174 -28.07 -5.27 -1.53
C GLU A 174 -26.99 -4.18 -1.35
N PHE A 175 -25.72 -4.54 -1.56
CA PHE A 175 -24.58 -3.61 -1.56
C PHE A 175 -24.23 -3.03 -2.94
N GLY A 176 -25.05 -3.29 -3.97
CA GLY A 176 -24.84 -2.80 -5.34
C GLY A 176 -23.71 -3.54 -6.10
N ARG A 177 -23.32 -4.73 -5.64
CA ARG A 177 -22.36 -5.58 -6.36
C ARG A 177 -23.13 -6.49 -7.32
N SER A 178 -22.75 -6.50 -8.59
CA SER A 178 -23.33 -7.42 -9.57
C SER A 178 -22.48 -8.68 -9.76
N ARG A 179 -23.15 -9.82 -9.94
CA ARG A 179 -22.52 -11.10 -10.28
C ARG A 179 -23.39 -11.86 -11.28
N ASN A 180 -22.75 -12.59 -12.19
CA ASN A 180 -23.41 -13.40 -13.21
C ASN A 180 -23.70 -14.79 -12.64
N VAL A 181 -24.97 -15.16 -12.61
CA VAL A 181 -25.45 -16.43 -12.06
C VAL A 181 -26.18 -17.18 -13.17
N ALA A 182 -25.88 -18.47 -13.32
CA ALA A 182 -26.54 -19.29 -14.31
C ALA A 182 -28.01 -19.54 -13.90
N THR A 183 -28.94 -19.47 -14.85
CA THR A 183 -30.39 -19.65 -14.61
C THR A 183 -30.75 -21.02 -14.03
N ASP A 184 -29.92 -22.02 -14.27
CA ASP A 184 -30.05 -23.39 -13.76
C ASP A 184 -29.40 -23.62 -12.39
N SER A 185 -28.81 -22.59 -11.78
CA SER A 185 -28.16 -22.71 -10.47
C SER A 185 -29.12 -22.53 -9.30
N ASP A 186 -28.86 -23.25 -8.21
CA ASP A 186 -29.60 -23.13 -6.94
C ASP A 186 -29.57 -21.69 -6.39
N GLU A 187 -28.52 -20.93 -6.70
CA GLU A 187 -28.40 -19.53 -6.29
C GLU A 187 -29.44 -18.62 -6.96
N PHE A 188 -29.80 -18.90 -8.22
CA PHE A 188 -30.86 -18.18 -8.92
C PHE A 188 -32.24 -18.50 -8.33
N ALA A 189 -32.47 -19.76 -7.94
CA ALA A 189 -33.71 -20.18 -7.27
C ALA A 189 -33.90 -19.48 -5.91
N ALA A 190 -32.83 -19.39 -5.11
CA ALA A 190 -32.85 -18.68 -3.83
C ALA A 190 -33.11 -17.16 -4.02
N PHE A 191 -32.52 -16.55 -5.05
CA PHE A 191 -32.76 -15.13 -5.34
C PHE A 191 -34.24 -14.85 -5.68
N LEU A 192 -34.89 -15.72 -6.46
CA LEU A 192 -36.32 -15.60 -6.76
C LEU A 192 -37.20 -15.77 -5.52
N GLU A 193 -36.84 -16.69 -4.63
CA GLU A 193 -37.55 -16.90 -3.36
C GLU A 193 -37.44 -15.67 -2.45
N THR A 194 -36.28 -15.03 -2.41
CA THR A 194 -36.03 -13.83 -1.60
C THR A 194 -36.75 -12.59 -2.16
N GLN A 195 -36.95 -12.53 -3.48
CA GLN A 195 -37.68 -11.43 -4.12
C GLN A 195 -39.21 -11.55 -4.06
N GLN A 196 -39.77 -12.71 -3.69
CA GLN A 196 -41.21 -12.78 -3.46
C GLN A 196 -41.55 -12.13 -2.11
N PRO A 197 -42.26 -10.98 -2.08
CA PRO A 197 -42.76 -10.44 -0.84
C PRO A 197 -43.77 -11.43 -0.26
N SER A 198 -43.44 -12.01 0.90
CA SER A 198 -44.32 -12.92 1.64
C SER A 198 -45.54 -12.14 2.16
N GLU A 199 -46.54 -11.96 1.32
CA GLU A 199 -47.81 -11.27 1.60
C GLU A 199 -48.80 -12.18 2.37
N ARG A 200 -48.30 -13.04 3.27
CA ARG A 200 -49.14 -13.94 4.06
C ARG A 200 -48.60 -14.11 5.48
N LEU A 201 -48.98 -13.21 6.37
CA LEU A 201 -49.67 -13.51 7.65
C LEU A 201 -49.88 -12.19 8.43
N ARG A 202 -50.94 -11.47 8.09
CA ARG A 202 -51.67 -10.65 9.05
C ARG A 202 -52.91 -11.47 9.43
N ASP A 203 -52.90 -12.10 10.60
CA ASP A 203 -54.03 -11.99 11.54
C ASP A 203 -53.72 -12.68 12.88
N GLU A 204 -53.91 -11.87 13.92
CA GLU A 204 -54.32 -12.16 15.29
C GLU A 204 -53.71 -13.36 16.05
N THR A 205 -52.86 -13.04 17.03
CA THR A 205 -53.07 -13.56 18.39
C THR A 205 -52.54 -12.58 19.44
N LYS A 206 -53.48 -12.12 20.27
CA LYS A 206 -53.29 -11.33 21.49
C LYS A 206 -52.51 -12.12 22.54
N GLY A 207 -51.60 -11.42 23.23
CA GLY A 207 -51.28 -11.67 24.64
C GLY A 207 -49.94 -12.33 24.91
N GLY A 208 -48.90 -11.51 25.15
CA GLY A 208 -47.63 -11.97 25.71
C GLY A 208 -46.55 -10.91 25.56
N GLU A 209 -46.13 -10.30 26.67
CA GLU A 209 -45.09 -9.29 26.72
C GLU A 209 -43.76 -9.77 26.10
N GLY A 210 -43.24 -8.96 25.18
CA GLY A 210 -41.84 -8.58 25.11
C GLY A 210 -40.84 -9.66 24.67
N HIS A 211 -40.67 -9.83 23.35
CA HIS A 211 -39.36 -9.62 22.74
C HIS A 211 -39.50 -9.49 21.21
N ALA A 212 -38.98 -8.38 20.69
CA ALA A 212 -38.90 -8.06 19.29
C ALA A 212 -37.95 -8.99 18.52
N ASP A 213 -38.24 -9.11 17.22
CA ASP A 213 -37.40 -9.56 16.11
C ASP A 213 -37.02 -11.04 16.04
N GLY A 214 -37.75 -11.74 15.17
CA GLY A 214 -37.45 -13.06 14.63
C GLY A 214 -36.28 -13.06 13.65
N GLY A 215 -35.11 -12.61 14.11
CA GLY A 215 -33.83 -12.99 13.52
C GLY A 215 -33.28 -14.17 14.32
N SER A 216 -32.90 -15.25 13.64
CA SER A 216 -32.12 -16.34 14.24
C SER A 216 -30.74 -15.82 14.66
N PHE A 217 -30.69 -15.09 15.77
CA PHE A 217 -29.45 -14.70 16.40
C PHE A 217 -28.85 -15.96 16.99
N VAL A 218 -27.76 -16.43 16.38
CA VAL A 218 -26.85 -17.37 17.02
C VAL A 218 -26.33 -16.69 18.26
N VAL A 219 -27.01 -16.90 19.39
CA VAL A 219 -26.55 -16.49 20.72
C VAL A 219 -25.20 -17.15 20.91
N SER A 220 -24.14 -16.35 20.81
CA SER A 220 -22.76 -16.81 20.91
C SER A 220 -22.62 -17.62 22.19
N GLN A 221 -21.99 -18.79 22.15
CA GLN A 221 -21.92 -19.69 23.31
C GLN A 221 -21.29 -19.01 24.55
N TRP A 222 -20.54 -17.94 24.35
CA TRP A 222 -20.01 -17.07 25.40
C TRP A 222 -21.12 -16.39 26.23
N GLU A 223 -22.20 -15.97 25.60
CA GLU A 223 -23.34 -15.33 26.26
C GLU A 223 -24.12 -16.30 27.16
N LYS A 224 -24.03 -17.61 26.91
CA LYS A 224 -24.60 -18.64 27.80
C LYS A 224 -23.75 -18.93 29.03
N ARG A 225 -22.44 -18.63 28.98
CA ARG A 225 -21.50 -18.91 30.09
C ARG A 225 -21.28 -17.73 31.02
N LEU A 226 -21.55 -16.51 30.55
CA LEU A 226 -21.35 -15.27 31.32
C LEU A 226 -22.43 -15.07 32.38
N LYS A 227 -22.01 -14.70 33.60
CA LYS A 227 -22.93 -14.29 34.67
C LYS A 227 -23.57 -12.94 34.34
N SER A 228 -24.75 -12.65 34.89
CA SER A 228 -25.48 -11.39 34.63
C SER A 228 -24.65 -10.13 34.94
N THR A 229 -23.78 -10.20 35.95
CA THR A 229 -22.84 -9.14 36.31
C THR A 229 -21.76 -8.91 35.26
N GLU A 230 -21.20 -9.98 34.68
CA GLU A 230 -20.20 -9.92 33.62
C GLU A 230 -20.80 -9.40 32.31
N LYS A 231 -22.05 -9.80 32.01
CA LYS A 231 -22.80 -9.24 30.86
C LYS A 231 -22.99 -7.73 30.98
N ARG A 232 -23.34 -7.23 32.17
CA ARG A 232 -23.48 -5.79 32.42
C ARG A 232 -22.13 -5.09 32.22
N HIS A 233 -21.04 -5.67 32.70
CA HIS A 233 -19.71 -5.11 32.51
C HIS A 233 -19.28 -5.08 31.04
N LEU A 234 -19.53 -6.14 30.27
CA LEU A 234 -19.23 -6.17 28.83
C LEU A 234 -20.03 -5.11 28.05
N LYS A 235 -21.30 -4.89 28.40
CA LYS A 235 -22.09 -3.80 27.82
C LYS A 235 -21.48 -2.43 28.13
N GLU A 236 -21.10 -2.19 29.39
CA GLU A 236 -20.45 -0.94 29.79
C GLU A 236 -19.11 -0.73 29.06
N VAL A 237 -18.30 -1.77 28.91
CA VAL A 237 -17.03 -1.71 28.16
C VAL A 237 -17.28 -1.43 26.68
N HIS A 238 -18.29 -2.06 26.07
CA HIS A 238 -18.67 -1.82 24.68
C HIS A 238 -19.14 -0.37 24.49
N GLU A 239 -20.01 0.14 25.36
CA GLU A 239 -20.46 1.53 25.31
C GLU A 239 -19.29 2.52 25.45
N ARG A 240 -18.36 2.28 26.40
CA ARG A 240 -17.15 3.10 26.54
C ARG A 240 -16.25 3.05 25.31
N ALA A 241 -16.08 1.88 24.70
CA ALA A 241 -15.28 1.72 23.49
C ALA A 241 -15.92 2.45 22.30
N THR A 242 -17.23 2.34 22.14
CA THR A 242 -18.00 3.03 21.10
C THR A 242 -17.95 4.55 21.27
N LEU A 243 -18.06 5.06 22.50
CA LEU A 243 -17.89 6.49 22.80
C LEU A 243 -16.45 6.97 22.53
N ALA A 244 -15.43 6.16 22.85
CA ALA A 244 -14.05 6.50 22.53
C ALA A 244 -13.80 6.53 21.01
N GLN A 245 -14.36 5.58 20.28
CA GLN A 245 -14.28 5.57 18.81
C GLN A 245 -14.99 6.77 18.21
N SER A 246 -16.20 7.10 18.65
CA SER A 246 -16.93 8.28 18.14
C SER A 246 -16.19 9.59 18.45
N LEU A 247 -15.52 9.69 19.60
CA LEU A 247 -14.69 10.85 19.94
C LEU A 247 -13.45 10.98 19.04
N VAL A 248 -12.79 9.85 18.73
CA VAL A 248 -11.65 9.80 17.80
C VAL A 248 -12.10 10.15 16.38
N HIS A 249 -13.23 9.61 15.93
CA HIS A 249 -13.77 9.89 14.60
C HIS A 249 -14.31 11.32 14.46
N SER A 250 -14.87 11.90 15.53
CA SER A 250 -15.30 13.32 15.55
C SER A 250 -14.10 14.27 15.48
N SER A 251 -13.00 13.93 16.15
CA SER A 251 -11.75 14.70 16.10
C SER A 251 -10.99 14.53 14.77
N SER A 252 -11.27 13.44 14.04
CA SER A 252 -10.72 13.12 12.72
C SER A 252 -11.62 13.58 11.55
N SER A 253 -12.72 14.30 11.82
CA SER A 253 -13.63 14.86 10.81
C SER A 253 -13.03 16.11 10.12
N GLY A 254 -11.76 16.06 9.74
CA GLY A 254 -11.15 16.96 8.75
C GLY A 254 -11.49 16.56 7.31
N ALA A 255 -12.64 15.93 7.08
CA ALA A 255 -13.10 15.56 5.74
C ALA A 255 -13.84 16.71 5.05
N VAL A 256 -14.49 17.59 5.82
CA VAL A 256 -15.18 18.78 5.30
C VAL A 256 -14.16 19.83 4.81
N ASP A 257 -13.02 19.95 5.50
CA ASP A 257 -11.95 20.89 5.12
C ASP A 257 -11.16 20.49 3.87
N LYS A 258 -11.23 19.23 3.43
CA LYS A 258 -10.51 18.82 2.20
C LYS A 258 -11.12 19.44 0.95
N LYS A 259 -12.45 19.62 0.91
CA LYS A 259 -13.14 20.24 -0.23
C LYS A 259 -12.92 21.76 -0.25
N THR A 260 -13.03 22.42 0.90
CA THR A 260 -12.80 23.87 1.03
C THR A 260 -11.33 24.23 0.82
N ARG A 261 -10.39 23.41 1.32
CA ARG A 261 -8.94 23.58 1.06
C ARG A 261 -8.58 23.39 -0.41
N LYS A 262 -9.23 22.44 -1.10
CA LYS A 262 -9.03 22.25 -2.54
C LYS A 262 -9.59 23.43 -3.35
N GLN A 263 -10.75 23.97 -2.96
CA GLN A 263 -11.31 25.17 -3.58
C GLN A 263 -10.44 26.41 -3.35
N LEU A 264 -10.01 26.67 -2.11
CA LEU A 264 -9.10 27.79 -1.80
C LEU A 264 -7.76 27.66 -2.53
N ARG A 265 -7.26 26.43 -2.73
CA ARG A 265 -6.05 26.18 -3.52
C ARG A 265 -6.27 26.47 -5.01
N LEU A 266 -7.41 26.08 -5.57
CA LEU A 266 -7.75 26.37 -6.97
C LEU A 266 -7.94 27.87 -7.21
N GLU A 267 -8.55 28.58 -6.26
CA GLU A 267 -8.72 30.03 -6.32
C GLU A 267 -7.38 30.77 -6.24
N ARG A 268 -6.49 30.33 -5.34
CA ARG A 268 -5.12 30.87 -5.25
C ARG A 268 -4.30 30.61 -6.53
N LEU A 269 -4.46 29.44 -7.15
CA LEU A 269 -3.81 29.12 -8.43
C LEU A 269 -4.36 29.95 -9.60
N ARG A 270 -5.67 30.23 -9.63
CA ARG A 270 -6.26 31.14 -10.61
C ARG A 270 -5.70 32.55 -10.46
N LYS A 271 -5.63 33.04 -9.21
CA LYS A 271 -5.08 34.36 -8.91
C LYS A 271 -3.61 34.49 -9.29
N GLN A 272 -2.80 33.45 -9.07
CA GLN A 272 -1.41 33.42 -9.53
C GLN A 272 -1.30 33.42 -11.07
N ARG A 273 -2.19 32.74 -11.80
CA ARG A 273 -2.19 32.77 -13.26
C ARG A 273 -2.60 34.15 -13.80
N GLU A 274 -3.55 34.80 -13.15
CA GLU A 274 -4.01 36.15 -13.50
C GLU A 274 -2.89 37.18 -13.24
N GLU A 275 -2.22 37.11 -12.07
CA GLU A 275 -1.07 37.96 -11.73
C GLU A 275 0.14 37.73 -12.68
N VAL A 276 0.40 36.49 -13.10
CA VAL A 276 1.45 36.20 -14.08
C VAL A 276 1.07 36.70 -15.48
N ALA A 277 -0.19 36.55 -15.90
CA ALA A 277 -0.67 37.08 -17.18
C ALA A 277 -0.54 38.61 -17.24
N GLU A 278 -0.94 39.31 -16.17
CA GLU A 278 -0.79 40.77 -16.05
C GLU A 278 0.69 41.21 -16.01
N SER A 279 1.58 40.41 -15.43
CA SER A 279 3.03 40.70 -15.44
C SER A 279 3.72 40.42 -16.80
N SER A 280 3.15 39.53 -17.61
CA SER A 280 3.72 39.16 -18.91
C SER A 280 3.43 40.19 -20.02
N GLU A 281 2.34 40.95 -19.91
CA GLU A 281 2.08 42.09 -20.82
C GLU A 281 3.03 43.27 -20.57
N SER A 282 3.61 43.38 -19.36
CA SER A 282 4.57 44.45 -19.03
C SER A 282 6.02 44.13 -19.47
N THR A 283 6.36 42.85 -19.66
CA THR A 283 7.75 42.40 -19.95
C THR A 283 8.02 42.06 -21.42
N ALA A 284 7.00 41.98 -22.27
CA ALA A 284 7.16 41.77 -23.71
C ALA A 284 7.85 42.95 -24.45
N ALA A 285 7.93 44.13 -23.82
CA ALA A 285 8.54 45.31 -24.44
C ALA A 285 10.07 45.45 -24.22
N THR A 286 10.69 44.68 -23.31
CA THR A 286 12.11 44.86 -22.94
C THR A 286 13.05 43.73 -23.38
N ASN A 287 12.53 42.55 -23.75
CA ASN A 287 13.36 41.40 -24.12
C ASN A 287 13.88 41.41 -25.56
N THR A 288 13.33 42.24 -26.46
CA THR A 288 13.79 42.34 -27.86
C THR A 288 15.14 43.03 -28.01
N VAL A 289 15.61 43.78 -27.01
CA VAL A 289 16.90 44.50 -27.05
C VAL A 289 18.06 43.61 -26.55
N ALA A 290 17.80 42.68 -25.63
CA ALA A 290 18.84 41.85 -25.03
C ALA A 290 19.37 40.76 -26.00
N ASP A 291 18.49 40.17 -26.81
CA ASP A 291 18.87 39.11 -27.75
C ASP A 291 19.68 39.63 -28.95
N SER A 292 19.50 40.91 -29.33
CA SER A 292 20.29 41.53 -30.42
C SER A 292 21.77 41.70 -30.02
N VAL A 293 22.05 42.01 -28.76
CA VAL A 293 23.42 42.25 -28.26
C VAL A 293 24.18 40.93 -28.05
N ALA A 294 23.48 39.85 -27.70
CA ALA A 294 24.08 38.52 -27.59
C ALA A 294 24.45 37.94 -28.97
N SER A 295 23.62 38.20 -29.98
CA SER A 295 23.88 37.79 -31.37
C SER A 295 25.12 38.46 -31.97
N GLU A 296 25.27 39.78 -31.81
CA GLU A 296 26.44 40.52 -32.33
C GLU A 296 27.76 40.03 -31.72
N LYS A 297 27.78 39.74 -30.41
CA LYS A 297 28.98 39.22 -29.73
C LYS A 297 29.37 37.82 -30.20
N ALA A 298 28.39 36.98 -30.54
CA ALA A 298 28.65 35.65 -31.07
C ALA A 298 29.24 35.73 -32.49
N THR A 299 28.77 36.67 -33.31
CA THR A 299 29.30 36.88 -34.67
C THR A 299 30.71 37.47 -34.67
N ASP A 300 31.03 38.38 -33.73
CA ASP A 300 32.38 38.93 -33.59
C ASP A 300 33.40 37.86 -33.19
N PHE A 301 33.00 36.93 -32.30
CA PHE A 301 33.88 35.83 -31.88
C PHE A 301 34.22 34.88 -33.05
N LEU A 302 33.24 34.59 -33.91
CA LEU A 302 33.46 33.77 -35.12
C LEU A 302 34.34 34.48 -36.15
N ASN A 303 34.21 35.79 -36.31
CA ASN A 303 35.08 36.57 -37.19
C ASN A 303 36.51 36.69 -36.64
N GLN A 304 36.69 36.67 -35.32
CA GLN A 304 38.02 36.64 -34.71
C GLN A 304 38.74 35.30 -34.95
N LEU A 305 37.99 34.19 -34.97
CA LEU A 305 38.53 32.87 -35.27
C LEU A 305 38.91 32.70 -36.74
N SER A 306 38.17 33.33 -37.67
CA SER A 306 38.50 33.27 -39.10
C SER A 306 39.73 34.10 -39.48
N SER A 307 40.10 35.11 -38.69
CA SER A 307 41.32 35.90 -38.89
C SER A 307 42.61 35.20 -38.42
N PHE A 308 42.50 34.04 -37.75
CA PHE A 308 43.65 33.27 -37.26
C PHE A 308 44.03 32.08 -38.16
N MET A 309 43.33 31.87 -39.28
CA MET A 309 43.72 30.96 -40.37
C MET A 309 44.21 31.76 -41.57
#